data_AF-A0A7J2TEN5-F1
#
_entry.id   AF-A0A7J2TEN5-F1
#
_cell.length_a   1.000
_cell.length_b   1.000
_cell.length_c   1.000
_cell.angle_alpha   90.00
_cell.angle_beta   90.00
_cell.angle_gamma   90.00
#
_symmetry.space_group_name_H-M   'P 1'
#
loop_
_entity.id
_entity.type
_entity.pdbx_description
1 polymer ?
#
loop_
_entity_poly.entity_id
_entity_poly.type
_entity_poly.pdbx_seq_one_letter_code
_entity_poly.pdbx_strand_id
1 'polypeptide(L)'
;MSMKKNGDEEKVKHILTDGKLSAIKAMLEKDHAIDCLLLLYLNRGKWKEAKDFMRENKLTLSDGTFRARMIEIEQLGLAKSERIDPLKKYYMITEFGERVAELLLEFFDKVAV
;
A
#
# COMPACT_ATOMS: atom_id res chain seq x y z
N MET A 1 22.59 -12.61 20.59
CA MET A 1 21.17 -12.28 20.30
C MET A 1 20.72 -11.26 21.33
N SER A 2 20.41 -10.02 20.92
CA SER A 2 19.85 -9.03 21.85
C SER A 2 18.45 -9.48 22.25
N MET A 3 18.20 -9.67 23.55
CA MET A 3 16.84 -9.86 24.05
C MET A 3 16.03 -8.60 23.71
N LYS A 4 14.87 -8.78 23.05
CA LYS A 4 13.95 -7.67 22.78
C LYS A 4 13.40 -7.16 24.10
N LYS A 5 13.17 -5.85 24.20
CA LYS A 5 12.61 -5.25 25.44
C LYS A 5 11.15 -5.72 25.59
N ASN A 6 10.66 -5.89 26.81
CA ASN A 6 9.25 -6.24 27.07
C ASN A 6 8.25 -5.33 26.33
N GLY A 7 8.59 -4.06 26.11
CA GLY A 7 7.77 -3.12 25.35
C GLY A 7 7.66 -3.41 23.85
N ASP A 8 8.61 -4.14 23.26
CA ASP A 8 8.55 -4.54 21.85
C ASP A 8 7.59 -5.71 21.66
N GLU A 9 7.54 -6.64 22.63
CA GLU A 9 6.61 -7.76 22.60
C GLU A 9 5.15 -7.28 22.65
N GLU A 10 4.83 -6.32 23.52
CA GLU A 10 3.48 -5.75 23.60
C GLU A 10 3.07 -5.01 22.33
N LYS A 11 3.99 -4.29 21.69
CA LYS A 11 3.73 -3.68 20.38
C LYS A 11 3.43 -4.73 19.31
N VAL A 12 4.20 -5.83 19.29
CA VAL A 12 3.97 -6.92 18.35
C VAL A 12 2.61 -7.57 18.60
N LYS A 13 2.26 -7.87 19.86
CA LYS A 13 0.93 -8.39 20.20
C LYS A 13 -0.16 -7.46 19.69
N HIS A 14 -0.04 -6.16 19.97
CA HIS A 14 -1.01 -5.18 19.51
C HIS A 14 -1.18 -5.16 17.99
N ILE A 15 -0.09 -5.17 17.22
CA ILE A 15 -0.14 -5.24 15.74
C ILE A 15 -0.84 -6.51 15.26
N LEU A 16 -0.58 -7.65 15.91
CA LEU A 16 -1.11 -8.95 15.48
C LEU A 16 -2.58 -9.15 15.88
N THR A 17 -3.04 -8.54 16.97
CA THR A 17 -4.39 -8.76 17.52
C THR A 17 -5.37 -7.63 17.26
N ASP A 18 -4.90 -6.40 17.04
CA ASP A 18 -5.78 -5.29 16.67
C ASP A 18 -6.31 -5.49 15.25
N GLY A 19 -7.63 -5.44 15.07
CA GLY A 19 -8.26 -5.74 13.78
C GLY A 19 -7.85 -4.79 12.66
N LYS A 20 -7.60 -3.51 12.97
CA LYS A 20 -7.19 -2.53 11.97
C LYS A 20 -5.72 -2.72 11.59
N LEU A 21 -4.83 -2.83 12.57
CA LEU A 21 -3.40 -3.01 12.32
C LEU A 21 -3.11 -4.35 11.65
N SER A 22 -3.78 -5.42 12.08
CA SER A 22 -3.65 -6.75 11.50
C SER A 22 -4.10 -6.77 10.03
N ALA A 23 -5.20 -6.08 9.70
CA ALA A 23 -5.67 -5.96 8.32
C ALA A 23 -4.71 -5.15 7.43
N ILE A 24 -4.15 -4.05 7.93
CA ILE A 24 -3.14 -3.26 7.20
C ILE A 24 -1.88 -4.09 6.96
N LYS A 25 -1.38 -4.77 8.00
CA LYS A 25 -0.24 -5.68 7.89
C LYS A 25 -0.49 -6.74 6.82
N ALA A 26 -1.62 -7.45 6.90
CA ALA A 26 -1.96 -8.50 5.95
C ALA A 26 -2.10 -7.98 4.51
N MET A 27 -2.56 -6.74 4.33
CA MET A 27 -2.60 -6.09 3.01
C MET A 27 -1.18 -5.81 2.50
N LEU A 28 -0.31 -5.23 3.32
CA LEU A 28 1.08 -4.89 2.96
C LEU A 28 1.93 -6.13 2.62
N GLU A 29 1.60 -7.30 3.19
CA GLU A 29 2.28 -8.57 2.90
C GLU A 29 1.91 -9.18 1.55
N LYS A 30 0.86 -8.70 0.89
CA LYS A 30 0.41 -9.23 -0.40
C LYS A 30 1.26 -8.70 -1.55
N ASP A 31 1.40 -9.53 -2.56
CA ASP A 31 2.11 -9.19 -3.79
C ASP A 31 1.59 -7.88 -4.41
N HIS A 32 2.51 -7.02 -4.84
CA HIS A 32 2.26 -5.68 -5.39
C HIS A 32 1.45 -4.71 -4.50
N ALA A 33 1.23 -5.00 -3.21
CA ALA A 33 0.49 -4.09 -2.33
C ALA A 33 1.24 -2.78 -2.07
N ILE A 34 2.52 -2.89 -1.70
CA ILE A 34 3.40 -1.73 -1.50
C ILE A 34 3.56 -0.97 -2.83
N ASP A 35 3.78 -1.67 -3.95
CA ASP A 35 3.87 -1.04 -5.27
C ASP A 35 2.63 -0.19 -5.59
N CYS A 36 1.43 -0.73 -5.37
CA CYS A 36 0.18 -0.01 -5.62
C CYS A 36 0.01 1.20 -4.70
N LEU A 37 0.44 1.10 -3.43
CA LEU A 37 0.38 2.23 -2.49
C LEU A 37 1.36 3.34 -2.90
N LEU A 38 2.57 2.98 -3.34
CA LEU A 38 3.56 3.94 -3.84
C LEU A 38 3.13 4.57 -5.18
N LEU A 39 2.50 3.79 -6.06
CA LEU A 39 1.89 4.33 -7.29
C LEU A 39 0.81 5.36 -6.96
N LEU A 40 -0.03 5.12 -5.96
CA LEU A 40 -1.01 6.11 -5.51
C LEU A 40 -0.35 7.36 -4.93
N TYR A 41 0.70 7.20 -4.14
CA TYR A 41 1.48 8.32 -3.60
C TYR A 41 2.08 9.19 -4.71
N LEU A 42 2.42 8.58 -5.86
CA LEU A 42 2.86 9.28 -7.08
C LEU A 42 1.71 9.75 -7.98
N ASN A 43 0.48 9.78 -7.49
CA ASN A 43 -0.74 10.15 -8.22
C ASN A 43 -1.05 9.27 -9.46
N ARG A 44 -0.58 8.01 -9.48
CA ARG A 44 -0.80 7.03 -10.57
C ARG A 44 -2.00 6.12 -10.30
N GLY A 45 -3.12 6.74 -9.91
CA GLY A 45 -4.33 6.03 -9.49
C GLY A 45 -5.21 5.47 -10.60
N LYS A 46 -4.90 5.75 -11.88
CA LYS A 46 -5.56 5.11 -13.03
C LYS A 46 -4.72 3.95 -13.55
N TRP A 47 -5.39 2.88 -13.98
CA TRP A 47 -4.71 1.70 -14.54
C TRP A 47 -3.70 2.05 -15.64
N LYS A 48 -4.06 2.91 -16.59
CA LYS A 48 -3.15 3.32 -17.67
C LYS A 48 -1.86 3.95 -17.14
N GLU A 49 -1.98 4.86 -16.17
CA GLU A 49 -0.85 5.58 -15.58
C GLU A 49 0.06 4.64 -14.80
N ALA A 50 -0.51 3.74 -14.01
CA ALA A 50 0.23 2.71 -13.29
C ALA A 50 0.94 1.74 -14.25
N LYS A 51 0.23 1.25 -15.28
CA LYS A 51 0.78 0.36 -16.30
C LYS A 51 1.96 0.99 -17.03
N ASP A 52 1.81 2.25 -17.44
CA ASP A 52 2.87 2.97 -18.17
C ASP A 52 4.11 3.13 -17.27
N PHE A 53 3.94 3.54 -16.01
CA PHE A 53 5.04 3.63 -15.03
C PHE A 53 5.76 2.30 -14.84
N MET A 54 5.01 1.21 -14.63
CA MET A 54 5.61 -0.12 -14.44
C MET A 54 6.41 -0.54 -15.68
N ARG A 55 5.83 -0.37 -16.88
CA ARG A 55 6.50 -0.73 -18.14
C ARG A 55 7.77 0.08 -18.39
N GLU A 56 7.74 1.39 -18.16
CA GLU A 56 8.89 2.29 -18.33
C GLU A 56 10.07 1.86 -17.43
N ASN A 57 9.77 1.33 -16.24
CA ASN A 57 10.76 0.84 -15.29
C ASN A 57 11.05 -0.67 -15.42
N LYS A 58 10.59 -1.34 -16.48
CA LYS A 58 10.76 -2.78 -16.73
C LYS A 58 10.19 -3.67 -15.61
N LEU A 59 9.16 -3.18 -14.92
CA LEU A 59 8.40 -3.89 -13.90
C LEU A 59 7.11 -4.48 -14.48
N THR A 60 6.55 -5.46 -13.79
CA THR A 60 5.30 -6.12 -14.18
C THR A 60 4.21 -5.85 -13.17
N LEU A 61 3.02 -5.49 -13.66
CA LEU A 61 1.79 -5.44 -12.87
C LEU A 61 0.65 -5.80 -13.81
N SER A 62 -0.26 -6.67 -13.39
CA SER A 62 -1.45 -7.00 -14.17
C SER A 62 -2.63 -6.10 -13.78
N ASP A 63 -3.57 -5.88 -14.71
CA ASP A 63 -4.80 -5.12 -14.40
C ASP A 63 -5.60 -5.77 -13.26
N GLY A 64 -5.72 -7.11 -13.28
CA GLY A 64 -6.40 -7.86 -12.24
C GLY A 64 -5.76 -7.67 -10.86
N THR A 65 -4.43 -7.74 -10.78
CA THR A 65 -3.69 -7.51 -9.54
C THR A 65 -3.86 -6.07 -9.07
N PHE A 66 -3.66 -5.08 -9.96
CA PHE A 66 -3.83 -3.66 -9.65
C PHE A 66 -5.22 -3.39 -9.07
N ARG A 67 -6.29 -3.84 -9.73
CA ARG A 67 -7.66 -3.63 -9.26
C ARG A 67 -7.92 -4.32 -7.91
N ALA A 68 -7.42 -5.53 -7.71
CA ALA A 68 -7.54 -6.24 -6.44
C ALA A 68 -6.84 -5.50 -5.29
N ARG A 69 -5.63 -4.97 -5.52
CA ARG A 69 -4.90 -4.15 -4.54
C ARG A 69 -5.63 -2.84 -4.26
N MET A 70 -6.07 -2.12 -5.30
CA MET A 70 -6.76 -0.83 -5.13
C MET A 70 -8.08 -0.94 -4.36
N ILE A 71 -8.84 -2.02 -4.56
CA ILE A 71 -10.07 -2.28 -3.78
C ILE A 71 -9.74 -2.48 -2.30
N GLU A 72 -8.69 -3.25 -1.98
CA GLU A 72 -8.30 -3.53 -0.60
C GLU A 72 -7.74 -2.27 0.09
N ILE A 73 -6.91 -1.50 -0.61
CA ILE A 73 -6.39 -0.20 -0.14
C ILE A 73 -7.55 0.77 0.12
N GLU A 74 -8.55 0.81 -0.76
CA GLU A 74 -9.76 1.62 -0.58
C GLU A 74 -10.59 1.15 0.64
N GLN A 75 -10.81 -0.15 0.80
CA GLN A 75 -11.56 -0.73 1.93
C GLN A 75 -10.92 -0.45 3.29
N LEU A 76 -9.59 -0.34 3.34
CA LEU A 76 -8.83 -0.02 4.55
C LEU A 76 -8.71 1.51 4.79
N GLY A 77 -9.28 2.33 3.91
CA GLY A 77 -9.26 3.79 4.02
C GLY A 77 -7.93 4.45 3.66
N LEU A 78 -6.98 3.70 3.05
CA LEU A 78 -5.73 4.27 2.53
C LEU A 78 -5.94 4.98 1.18
N ALA A 79 -7.02 4.67 0.48
CA ALA A 79 -7.42 5.33 -0.74
C ALA A 79 -8.93 5.61 -0.75
N LYS A 80 -9.34 6.52 -1.63
CA LYS A 80 -10.72 6.76 -2.05
C LYS A 80 -10.80 6.64 -3.57
N SER A 81 -11.98 6.35 -4.13
CA SER A 81 -12.15 6.35 -5.58
C SER A 81 -13.28 7.25 -6.06
N GLU A 82 -13.08 7.82 -7.24
CA GLU A 82 -14.11 8.47 -8.04
C GLU A 82 -14.44 7.61 -9.25
N ARG A 83 -15.72 7.50 -9.57
CA ARG A 83 -16.16 6.83 -10.82
C ARG A 83 -15.98 7.80 -11.97
N ILE A 84 -15.18 7.40 -12.96
CA ILE A 84 -15.06 8.12 -14.23
C ILE A 84 -16.19 7.69 -15.15
N ASP A 85 -16.45 6.38 -15.22
CA ASP A 85 -17.53 5.76 -15.98
C ASP A 85 -17.96 4.45 -15.27
N PRO A 86 -18.99 3.71 -15.74
CA PRO A 86 -19.46 2.47 -15.09
C PRO A 86 -18.39 1.39 -14.90
N LEU A 87 -17.32 1.42 -15.69
CA LEU A 87 -16.24 0.42 -15.70
C LEU A 87 -14.91 0.98 -15.15
N LYS A 88 -14.75 2.30 -15.08
CA LYS A 88 -13.48 2.95 -14.69
C LYS A 88 -13.59 3.74 -13.39
N LYS A 89 -12.61 3.49 -12.52
CA LYS A 89 -12.36 4.26 -11.30
C LYS A 89 -11.03 5.00 -11.40
N TYR A 90 -10.98 6.18 -10.79
CA TYR A 90 -9.75 6.87 -10.43
C TYR A 90 -9.56 6.74 -8.92
N TYR A 91 -8.46 6.14 -8.50
CA TYR A 91 -8.11 6.02 -7.09
C TYR A 91 -7.21 7.18 -6.66
N MET A 92 -7.45 7.73 -5.47
CA MET A 92 -6.68 8.81 -4.88
C MET A 92 -6.28 8.39 -3.48
N ILE A 93 -5.04 8.70 -3.10
CA ILE A 93 -4.55 8.45 -1.75
C ILE A 93 -5.31 9.33 -0.73
N THR A 94 -5.49 8.84 0.49
CA THR A 94 -6.00 9.63 1.61
C THR A 94 -4.84 10.14 2.46
N GLU A 95 -5.07 11.11 3.36
CA GLU A 95 -4.06 11.53 4.35
C GLU A 95 -3.49 10.35 5.16
N PHE A 96 -4.36 9.37 5.48
CA PHE A 96 -3.92 8.16 6.16
C PHE A 96 -3.02 7.30 5.26
N GLY A 97 -3.38 7.13 3.98
CA GLY A 97 -2.56 6.43 3.00
C GLY A 97 -1.21 7.10 2.77
N GLU A 98 -1.17 8.43 2.67
CA GLU A 98 0.07 9.22 2.50
C GLU A 98 1.03 8.95 3.66
N ARG A 99 0.54 9.05 4.90
CA ARG A 99 1.36 8.76 6.08
C ARG A 99 1.93 7.34 6.08
N VAL A 100 1.15 6.34 5.62
CA VAL A 100 1.65 4.96 5.51
C VAL A 100 2.71 4.85 4.40
N ALA A 101 2.51 5.50 3.25
CA ALA A 101 3.47 5.52 2.16
C ALA A 101 4.80 6.18 2.57
N GLU A 102 4.75 7.31 3.27
CA GLU A 102 5.93 7.99 3.81
C GLU A 102 6.74 7.10 4.77
N LEU A 103 6.06 6.37 5.67
CA LEU A 103 6.72 5.43 6.57
C LEU A 103 7.40 4.27 5.83
N LEU A 104 6.80 3.80 4.73
CA LEU A 104 7.40 2.77 3.88
C LEU A 104 8.62 3.30 3.13
N LEU A 105 8.56 4.52 2.59
CA LEU A 105 9.70 5.18 1.97
C LEU A 105 10.85 5.34 2.97
N GLU A 106 10.57 5.84 4.18
CA GLU A 106 11.57 5.97 5.24
C GLU A 106 12.17 4.62 5.64
N PHE A 107 11.35 3.56 5.68
CA PHE A 107 11.83 2.21 5.92
C PHE A 107 12.84 1.77 4.84
N PHE A 108 12.51 1.94 3.56
CA PHE A 108 13.41 1.53 2.46
C PHE A 108 14.67 2.40 2.40
N ASP A 109 14.58 3.70 2.67
CA ASP A 109 15.74 4.59 2.78
C ASP A 109 16.73 4.11 3.86
N LYS A 110 16.21 3.63 4.99
CA LYS A 110 17.03 3.11 6.10
C LYS A 110 17.63 1.73 5.84
N VAL A 111 17.05 0.95 4.92
CA VAL A 111 17.51 -0.42 4.61
C VAL A 111 18.43 -0.44 3.40
N ALA A 112 18.34 0.54 2.50
CA ALA A 112 19.16 0.65 1.28
C ALA A 112 20.65 0.98 1.52
N VAL A 113 21.16 0.79 2.73
CA VAL A 113 22.56 1.03 3.15
C VAL A 113 23.51 0.07 2.42
#